data_AF-A0A6J7ZI03-F1
#
_entry.id   AF-A0A6J7ZI03-F1
#
_cell.length_a   1.000
_cell.length_b   1.000
_cell.length_c   1.000
_cell.angle_alpha   90.00
_cell.angle_beta   90.00
_cell.angle_gamma   90.00
#
_symmetry.space_group_name_H-M   'P 1'
#
loop_
_entity.id
_entity.type
_entity.pdbx_description
1 polymer ?
#
loop_
_entity_poly.entity_id
_entity_poly.type
_entity_poly.pdbx_seq_one_letter_code
_entity_poly.pdbx_strand_id
1 'polypeptide(L)'
;MAITQIEHLIRYVTNADGETTNVLIPVELWQQLMNTINSDTVSGLAWIDEQEPKSQILADLQESIQLASSGETFPVSQLWEDTTA
;
A
#
# COMPACT_ATOMS: atom_id res chain seq x y z
N MET A 1 -12.67 -10.16 0.35
CA MET A 1 -12.71 -10.33 -1.12
C MET A 1 -11.61 -11.31 -1.51
N ALA A 2 -11.74 -12.10 -2.58
CA ALA A 2 -10.63 -12.97 -3.01
C ALA A 2 -9.50 -12.12 -3.59
N ILE A 3 -8.26 -12.29 -3.11
CA ILE A 3 -7.07 -11.52 -3.55
C ILE A 3 -6.92 -11.54 -5.09
N THR A 4 -7.31 -12.64 -5.74
CA THR A 4 -7.29 -12.81 -7.21
C THR A 4 -8.15 -11.81 -7.97
N GLN A 5 -9.19 -11.24 -7.35
CA GLN A 5 -10.02 -10.21 -7.99
C GLN A 5 -9.38 -8.82 -7.91
N ILE A 6 -8.45 -8.62 -6.97
CA ILE A 6 -7.73 -7.36 -6.77
C ILE A 6 -6.66 -7.18 -7.84
N GLU A 7 -6.05 -8.28 -8.31
CA GLU A 7 -5.03 -8.27 -9.37
C GLU A 7 -5.52 -7.63 -10.68
N HIS A 8 -6.82 -7.73 -10.98
CA HIS A 8 -7.41 -7.11 -12.17
C HIS A 8 -7.68 -5.61 -12.03
N LEU A 9 -7.58 -5.08 -10.82
CA LEU A 9 -7.92 -3.70 -10.48
C LEU A 9 -6.67 -2.86 -10.14
N ILE A 10 -5.51 -3.50 -10.00
CA ILE A 10 -4.21 -2.85 -9.85
C ILE A 10 -3.59 -2.60 -11.22
N ARG A 11 -2.88 -1.48 -11.36
CA ARG A 11 -2.12 -1.15 -12.57
C ARG A 11 -0.64 -1.08 -12.25
N TYR A 12 0.16 -1.84 -12.97
CA TYR A 12 1.61 -1.78 -12.88
C TYR A 12 2.13 -0.66 -13.78
N VAL A 13 3.06 0.14 -13.25
CA VAL A 13 3.78 1.17 -13.98
C VAL A 13 5.19 0.65 -14.20
N THR A 14 5.60 0.61 -15.46
CA THR A 14 6.93 0.17 -15.87
C THR A 14 7.79 1.35 -16.28
N ASN A 15 9.09 1.27 -16.01
CA ASN A 15 10.06 2.22 -16.55
C ASN A 15 10.28 2.00 -18.06
N ALA A 16 11.15 2.81 -18.66
CA ALA A 16 11.48 2.72 -20.09
C ALA A 16 12.13 1.38 -20.48
N ASP A 17 12.77 0.70 -19.53
CA ASP A 17 13.41 -0.61 -19.67
C ASP A 17 12.41 -1.78 -19.50
N GLY A 18 11.14 -1.49 -19.20
CA GLY A 18 10.08 -2.49 -19.01
C GLY A 18 10.05 -3.13 -17.62
N GLU A 19 10.85 -2.62 -16.68
CA GLU A 19 10.87 -3.07 -15.29
C GLU A 19 9.71 -2.44 -14.53
N THR A 20 8.98 -3.23 -13.76
CA THR A 20 7.88 -2.72 -12.93
C THR A 20 8.44 -1.94 -11.75
N THR A 21 8.26 -0.62 -11.76
CA THR A 21 8.78 0.27 -10.70
C THR A 21 7.72 0.67 -9.70
N ASN A 22 6.45 0.78 -10.12
CA ASN A 22 5.37 1.23 -9.24
C ASN A 22 4.07 0.46 -9.50
N VAL A 23 3.16 0.53 -8.52
CA VAL A 23 1.81 -0.03 -8.61
C VAL A 23 0.82 1.07 -8.26
N LEU A 24 -0.17 1.26 -9.12
CA LEU A 24 -1.30 2.14 -8.91
C LEU A 24 -2.48 1.29 -8.44
N ILE A 25 -3.00 1.64 -7.26
CA ILE A 25 -4.09 0.92 -6.60
C ILE A 25 -5.17 1.95 -6.26
N PRO A 26 -6.44 1.73 -6.66
CA PRO A 26 -7.54 2.60 -6.26
C PRO A 26 -7.66 2.71 -4.74
N VAL A 27 -7.95 3.90 -4.23
CA VAL A 27 -8.09 4.17 -2.78
C VAL A 27 -9.18 3.30 -2.15
N GLU A 28 -10.29 3.07 -2.86
CA GLU A 28 -11.39 2.20 -2.42
C GLU A 28 -10.92 0.74 -2.20
N LEU A 29 -9.95 0.28 -3.00
CA LEU A 29 -9.36 -1.04 -2.87
C LEU A 29 -8.46 -1.14 -1.65
N TRP A 30 -7.70 -0.09 -1.35
CA TRP A 30 -6.91 -0.01 -0.13
C TRP A 30 -7.79 -0.08 1.13
N GLN A 31 -8.96 0.57 1.14
CA GLN A 31 -9.92 0.46 2.24
C GLN A 31 -10.46 -0.96 2.40
N GLN A 32 -10.76 -1.64 1.30
CA GLN A 32 -11.22 -3.04 1.34
C GLN A 32 -10.13 -4.02 1.80
N LEU A 33 -8.89 -3.79 1.38
CA LEU A 33 -7.72 -4.54 1.84
C LEU A 33 -7.51 -4.35 3.34
N MET A 34 -7.54 -3.10 3.83
CA MET A 34 -7.38 -2.78 5.25
C MET A 34 -8.41 -3.51 6.13
N ASN A 35 -9.67 -3.53 5.70
CA ASN A 35 -10.74 -4.25 6.40
C ASN A 35 -10.50 -5.76 6.41
N THR A 36 -9.92 -6.31 5.35
CA THR A 36 -9.59 -7.75 5.25
C THR A 36 -8.41 -8.10 6.14
N ILE A 37 -7.34 -7.29 6.13
CA ILE A 37 -6.12 -7.50 6.93
C ILE A 37 -6.41 -7.37 8.44
N ASN A 38 -7.22 -6.39 8.84
CA ASN A 38 -7.64 -6.23 10.25
C ASN A 38 -8.53 -7.37 10.76
N SER A 39 -9.19 -8.11 9.85
CA SER A 39 -10.07 -9.23 10.21
C SER A 39 -9.31 -10.55 10.32
N ASP A 40 -8.12 -10.65 9.73
CA ASP A 40 -7.32 -11.87 9.68
C ASP A 40 -6.21 -11.79 10.74
N THR A 41 -6.40 -12.50 11.86
CA THR A 41 -5.30 -12.77 12.79
C THR A 41 -4.35 -13.77 12.14
N VAL A 42 -3.45 -13.27 11.29
CA VAL A 42 -2.50 -14.12 10.57
C VAL A 42 -1.48 -14.69 11.56
N SER A 43 -1.80 -15.88 12.06
CA SER A 43 -0.90 -16.71 12.88
C SER A 43 -0.13 -17.65 11.94
N GLY A 44 1.21 -17.66 12.04
CA GLY A 44 2.07 -18.50 11.20
C GLY A 44 2.95 -17.76 10.18
N LEU A 45 3.10 -16.44 10.32
CA LEU A 45 4.13 -15.68 9.60
C LEU A 45 5.51 -15.97 10.20
N ALA A 46 6.60 -15.63 9.51
CA ALA A 46 7.93 -15.84 10.06
C ALA A 46 8.10 -14.99 11.33
N TRP A 47 8.93 -15.46 12.28
CA TRP A 47 9.21 -14.75 13.54
C TRP A 47 9.52 -13.25 13.37
N ILE A 48 10.14 -12.88 12.24
CA ILE A 48 10.47 -11.48 11.89
C ILE A 48 9.18 -10.67 11.60
N ASP A 49 8.25 -11.24 10.84
CA ASP A 49 6.95 -10.64 10.53
C ASP A 49 6.03 -10.56 11.77
N GLU A 50 6.25 -11.40 12.79
CA GLU A 50 5.55 -11.32 14.08
C GLU A 50 6.04 -10.15 14.95
N GLN A 51 7.29 -9.72 14.76
CA GLN A 51 7.88 -8.58 15.48
C GLN A 51 7.72 -7.25 14.76
N GLU A 52 7.21 -7.24 13.52
CA GLU A 52 6.89 -5.99 12.86
C GLU A 52 5.82 -5.22 13.65
N PRO A 53 5.97 -3.89 13.81
CA PRO A 53 4.98 -3.05 14.46
C PRO A 53 3.76 -2.87 13.55
N LYS A 54 3.05 -3.97 13.28
CA LYS A 54 1.89 -4.03 12.39
C LYS A 54 0.86 -2.97 12.75
N SER A 55 0.60 -2.76 14.03
CA SER A 55 -0.32 -1.71 14.48
C SER A 55 0.11 -0.30 14.06
N GLN A 56 1.41 -0.01 14.06
CA GLN A 56 1.94 1.30 13.62
C GLN A 56 1.87 1.43 12.10
N ILE A 57 2.23 0.37 11.36
CA ILE A 57 2.19 0.34 9.89
C ILE A 57 0.74 0.48 9.39
N LEU A 58 -0.20 -0.21 10.04
CA LEU A 58 -1.62 -0.12 9.71
C LEU A 58 -2.19 1.27 10.01
N ALA A 59 -1.78 1.89 11.13
CA ALA A 59 -2.18 3.26 11.47
C ALA A 59 -1.66 4.28 10.44
N ASP A 60 -0.39 4.18 10.06
CA ASP A 60 0.26 5.04 9.07
C ASP A 60 -0.37 4.89 7.68
N LEU A 61 -0.65 3.64 7.27
CA LEU A 61 -1.37 3.36 6.03
C LEU A 61 -2.80 3.89 6.06
N GLN A 62 -3.51 3.80 7.19
CA GLN A 62 -4.85 4.35 7.35
C GLN A 62 -4.85 5.88 7.22
N GLU A 63 -3.87 6.56 7.84
CA GLU A 63 -3.69 8.01 7.70
C GLU A 63 -3.42 8.39 6.24
N SER A 64 -2.51 7.68 5.58
CA SER A 64 -2.18 7.88 4.17
C SER A 64 -3.40 7.73 3.25
N ILE A 65 -4.23 6.70 3.47
CA ILE A 65 -5.49 6.50 2.73
C ILE A 65 -6.47 7.65 2.98
N GLN A 66 -6.54 8.15 4.20
CA GLN A 66 -7.42 9.26 4.57
C GLN A 66 -6.97 10.57 3.91
N LEU A 67 -5.66 10.87 3.91
CA LEU A 67 -5.09 12.03 3.22
C LEU A 67 -5.34 11.94 1.71
N ALA A 68 -5.09 10.78 1.10
CA ALA A 68 -5.35 10.55 -0.32
C ALA A 68 -6.84 10.72 -0.67
N SER A 69 -7.75 10.29 0.22
CA SER A 69 -9.20 10.48 0.03
C SER A 69 -9.62 11.95 0.10
N SER A 70 -8.93 12.76 0.93
CA SER A 70 -9.13 14.20 1.03
C SER A 70 -8.48 14.99 -0.12
N GLY A 71 -7.79 14.32 -1.04
CA GLY A 71 -7.03 14.94 -2.12
C GLY A 71 -5.70 15.56 -1.67
N GLU A 72 -5.29 15.35 -0.42
CA GLU A 72 -3.97 15.71 0.10
C GLU A 72 -2.98 14.64 -0.35
N THR A 73 -2.57 14.73 -1.62
CA THR A 73 -1.58 13.85 -2.23
C THR A 73 -0.29 14.60 -2.50
N PHE A 74 0.85 13.96 -2.28
CA PHE A 74 2.14 14.51 -2.67
C PHE A 74 2.41 14.23 -4.15
N PRO A 75 2.83 15.22 -4.95
CA PRO A 75 3.28 14.97 -6.30
C PRO A 75 4.49 14.04 -6.27
N VAL A 76 4.54 13.08 -7.21
CA VAL A 76 5.57 12.04 -7.25
C VAL A 76 6.99 12.63 -7.19
N SER A 77 7.22 13.80 -7.80
CA SER A 77 8.50 14.50 -7.75
C SER A 77 8.98 14.79 -6.33
N GLN A 78 8.08 15.15 -5.41
CA GLN A 78 8.42 15.46 -4.02
C GLN A 78 8.70 14.21 -3.18
N LEU A 79 8.25 13.03 -3.61
CA LEU A 79 8.56 11.77 -2.92
C LEU A 79 10.03 11.35 -3.13
N TRP A 80 10.69 11.86 -4.18
CA TRP A 80 12.07 11.50 -4.53
C TRP A 80 13.09 12.59 -4.17
N GLU A 81 12.68 13.82 -3.85
CA GLU A 81 13.61 14.90 -3.49
C GLU A 81 14.39 14.61 -2.20
N ASP A 82 13.80 13.89 -1.24
CA ASP A 82 14.40 13.59 0.07
C ASP A 82 15.47 12.47 0.04
N THR A 83 15.59 11.72 -1.06
CA THR A 83 16.57 10.61 -1.18
C THR A 83 17.86 11.01 -1.90
N THR A 84 18.03 12.28 -2.26
CA THR A 84 19.19 12.76 -3.07
C THR A 84 20.17 13.68 -2.33
N ALA A 85 20.13 13.77 -1.00
CA ALA A 85 21.07 14.56 -0.19
C ALA A 85 22.26 13.74 0.33
#